data_AF-A0A7K3GEJ8-F1
#
_entry.id   AF-A0A7K3GEJ8-F1
#
_cell.length_a   1.000
_cell.length_b   1.000
_cell.length_c   1.000
_cell.angle_alpha   90.00
_cell.angle_beta   90.00
_cell.angle_gamma   90.00
#
_symmetry.space_group_name_H-M   'P 1'
#
loop_
_entity.id
_entity.type
_entity.pdbx_description
1 polymer ?
#
loop_
_entity_poly.entity_id
_entity_poly.type
_entity_poly.pdbx_seq_one_letter_code
_entity_poly.pdbx_strand_id
1 'polypeptide(L)'
;QAATAAPRAAADDPASFDEVYQGRRIRGGPAHGGGHHGGHHGGGYTVTVDGRELHVMRNADGTWISVVHHYEPVATPRELARAAVRELRGAPLVPLALG
;
A
#
# COMPACT_ATOMS: atom_id res chain seq x y z
N GLN A 1 15.42 9.09 -28.50
CA GLN A 1 14.05 9.63 -28.47
C GLN A 1 13.61 9.74 -27.02
N ALA A 2 13.22 10.92 -26.58
CA ALA A 2 12.69 11.15 -25.24
C ALA A 2 11.17 10.98 -25.30
N ALA A 3 10.62 10.03 -24.54
CA ALA A 3 9.18 9.85 -24.42
C ALA A 3 8.60 10.99 -23.58
N THR A 4 7.66 11.74 -24.15
CA THR A 4 6.93 12.80 -23.47
C THR A 4 6.00 12.19 -22.43
N ALA A 5 6.26 12.46 -21.15
CA ALA A 5 5.36 12.09 -20.06
C ALA A 5 4.03 12.85 -20.20
N ALA A 6 2.93 12.11 -20.36
CA ALA A 6 1.58 12.65 -20.41
C ALA A 6 1.24 13.42 -19.11
N PRO A 7 0.33 14.40 -19.17
CA PRO A 7 -0.07 15.16 -17.99
C PRO A 7 -0.67 14.20 -16.97
N ARG A 8 -0.06 14.18 -15.80
CA ARG A 8 -0.44 13.38 -14.66
C ARG A 8 -1.76 13.93 -14.13
N ALA A 9 -2.87 13.34 -14.58
CA ALA A 9 -4.16 13.52 -13.93
C ALA A 9 -3.93 13.37 -12.42
N ALA A 10 -4.41 14.35 -11.64
CA ALA A 10 -4.46 14.22 -10.19
C ALA A 10 -5.29 12.97 -9.91
N ALA A 11 -4.59 11.85 -9.74
CA ALA A 11 -5.20 10.55 -9.77
C ALA A 11 -6.06 10.43 -8.52
N ASP A 12 -7.36 10.30 -8.74
CA ASP A 12 -8.34 9.98 -7.72
C ASP A 12 -7.80 8.86 -6.81
N ASP A 13 -8.11 8.95 -5.52
CA ASP A 13 -7.72 7.92 -4.58
C ASP A 13 -8.22 6.55 -5.05
N PRO A 14 -7.41 5.47 -4.94
CA PRO A 14 -7.83 4.14 -5.35
C PRO A 14 -9.14 3.73 -4.66
N ALA A 15 -9.97 2.95 -5.34
CA ALA A 15 -11.16 2.38 -4.74
C ALA A 15 -10.79 1.47 -3.56
N SER A 16 -11.63 1.48 -2.52
CA SER A 16 -11.48 0.57 -1.39
C SER A 16 -11.64 -0.90 -1.82
N PHE A 17 -11.08 -1.80 -1.02
CA PHE A 17 -11.21 -3.24 -1.21
C PHE A 17 -11.22 -3.99 0.13
N ASP A 18 -11.86 -5.15 0.13
CA ASP A 18 -11.90 -6.11 1.23
C ASP A 18 -12.04 -7.52 0.63
N GLU A 19 -11.01 -8.35 0.75
CA GLU A 19 -11.04 -9.72 0.24
C GLU A 19 -10.20 -10.67 1.12
N VAL A 20 -10.43 -11.98 0.96
CA VAL A 20 -9.56 -13.01 1.51
C VAL A 20 -8.66 -13.54 0.38
N TYR A 21 -7.35 -13.35 0.51
CA TYR A 21 -6.34 -13.81 -0.43
C TYR A 21 -5.39 -14.79 0.27
N GLN A 22 -5.29 -16.02 -0.27
CA GLN A 22 -4.48 -17.10 0.32
C GLN A 22 -4.75 -17.31 1.83
N GLY A 23 -6.01 -17.20 2.24
CA GLY A 23 -6.43 -17.38 3.64
C GLY A 23 -6.19 -16.18 4.55
N ARG A 24 -5.64 -15.06 4.05
CA ARG A 24 -5.45 -13.81 4.80
C ARG A 24 -6.48 -12.77 4.36
N ARG A 25 -7.11 -12.06 5.29
CA ARG A 25 -7.99 -10.94 4.97
C ARG A 25 -7.17 -9.70 4.69
N ILE A 26 -7.31 -9.15 3.50
CA ILE A 26 -6.65 -7.91 3.09
C ILE A 26 -7.69 -6.83 2.84
N ARG A 27 -7.40 -5.61 3.31
CA ARG A 27 -8.27 -4.45 3.10
C ARG A 27 -7.45 -3.24 2.70
N GLY A 28 -8.05 -2.36 1.92
CA GLY A 28 -7.51 -1.04 1.70
C GLY A 28 -8.60 -0.02 1.45
N GLY A 29 -8.31 1.23 1.75
CA GLY A 29 -9.22 2.35 1.53
C GLY A 29 -8.65 3.66 2.06
N PRO A 30 -9.44 4.74 2.01
CA PRO A 30 -9.05 6.02 2.59
C PRO A 30 -8.62 5.85 4.05
N ALA A 31 -7.59 6.58 4.48
CA ALA A 31 -7.14 6.59 5.86
C ALA A 31 -8.21 7.27 6.73
N HIS A 32 -8.76 6.55 7.71
CA HIS A 32 -9.76 7.09 8.64
C HIS A 32 -9.06 7.49 9.95
N GLY A 33 -8.52 8.71 10.03
CA GLY A 33 -8.00 9.28 11.27
C GLY A 33 -6.82 10.25 11.10
N GLY A 34 -7.00 11.49 11.55
CA GLY A 34 -5.97 12.53 11.64
C GLY A 34 -4.98 12.28 12.79
N GLY A 35 -4.19 11.21 12.70
CA GLY A 35 -3.12 10.89 13.64
C GLY A 35 -1.80 11.49 13.22
N HIS A 36 -1.30 12.44 14.00
CA HIS A 36 -0.01 13.12 13.88
C HIS A 36 1.20 12.19 14.07
N HIS A 37 1.43 11.25 13.15
CA HIS A 37 2.74 10.62 12.97
C HIS A 37 3.39 11.24 11.74
N GLY A 38 4.14 12.32 11.98
CA GLY A 38 4.87 13.04 10.95
C GLY A 38 5.79 12.10 10.17
N GLY A 39 5.64 12.07 8.85
CA GLY A 39 6.64 11.51 7.94
C GLY A 39 6.24 10.28 7.12
N HIS A 40 5.02 9.77 7.23
CA HIS A 40 4.61 8.61 6.41
C HIS A 40 3.87 9.03 5.16
N HIS A 41 4.56 8.93 4.02
CA HIS A 41 4.06 9.17 2.66
C HIS A 41 3.01 8.14 2.18
N GLY A 42 2.16 7.65 3.08
CA GLY A 42 0.94 6.90 2.74
C GLY A 42 -0.16 7.91 2.42
N GLY A 43 -0.11 8.52 1.24
CA GLY A 43 -0.97 9.64 0.81
C GLY A 43 -2.47 9.36 0.90
N GLY A 44 -3.04 9.43 2.11
CA GLY A 44 -4.46 9.27 2.39
C GLY A 44 -5.00 7.84 2.25
N TYR A 45 -4.17 6.81 2.07
CA TYR A 45 -4.61 5.44 1.84
C TYR A 45 -3.95 4.45 2.79
N THR A 46 -4.76 3.61 3.45
CA THR A 46 -4.30 2.58 4.39
C THR A 46 -4.51 1.19 3.79
N VAL A 47 -3.56 0.28 4.02
CA VAL A 47 -3.68 -1.15 3.71
C VAL A 47 -3.54 -1.97 4.99
N THR A 48 -4.34 -3.01 5.17
CA THR A 48 -4.23 -3.94 6.30
C THR A 48 -4.17 -5.39 5.85
N VAL A 49 -3.43 -6.22 6.59
CA VAL A 49 -3.41 -7.69 6.49
C VAL A 49 -3.84 -8.26 7.84
N ASP A 50 -4.95 -8.98 7.88
CA ASP A 50 -5.65 -9.43 9.09
C ASP A 50 -5.82 -8.33 10.14
N GLY A 51 -6.19 -7.13 9.68
CA GLY A 51 -6.42 -5.98 10.54
C GLY A 51 -5.15 -5.28 11.04
N ARG A 52 -3.94 -5.75 10.68
CA ARG A 52 -2.68 -5.08 11.01
C ARG A 52 -2.24 -4.19 9.85
N GLU A 53 -1.88 -2.95 10.15
CA GLU A 53 -1.48 -1.98 9.13
C GLU A 53 -0.19 -2.41 8.43
N LEU A 54 -0.25 -2.42 7.10
CA LEU A 54 0.91 -2.53 6.23
C LEU A 54 1.34 -1.12 5.83
N HIS A 55 2.57 -0.77 6.17
CA HIS A 55 3.15 0.49 5.73
C HIS A 55 3.34 0.49 4.21
N VAL A 56 2.61 1.37 3.53
CA VAL A 56 2.63 1.52 2.06
C VAL A 56 3.08 2.92 1.68
N MET A 57 3.69 3.02 0.50
CA MET A 57 4.03 4.29 -0.12
C MET A 57 3.56 4.27 -1.57
N ARG A 58 3.01 5.40 -1.99
CA ARG A 58 2.69 5.65 -3.39
C ARG A 58 3.85 6.39 -4.03
N ASN A 59 4.46 5.79 -5.03
CA ASN A 59 5.51 6.41 -5.82
C ASN A 59 4.97 7.60 -6.59
N ALA A 60 5.90 8.43 -7.09
CA ALA A 60 5.55 9.49 -8.01
C ALA A 60 4.76 8.89 -9.18
N ASP A 61 5.27 7.97 -9.98
CA ASP A 61 4.53 7.41 -11.13
C ASP A 61 3.15 6.76 -10.84
N GLY A 62 2.75 6.66 -9.58
CA GLY A 62 1.45 6.15 -9.14
C GLY A 62 1.48 4.68 -8.75
N THR A 63 2.63 4.01 -8.94
CA THR A 63 2.86 2.65 -8.44
C THR A 63 2.97 2.61 -6.92
N TRP A 64 2.87 1.42 -6.35
CA TRP A 64 2.78 1.18 -4.93
C TRP A 64 3.88 0.23 -4.48
N ILE A 65 4.46 0.53 -3.32
CA ILE A 65 5.44 -0.29 -2.63
C ILE A 65 5.08 -0.37 -1.14
N SER A 66 5.58 -1.40 -0.45
CA SER A 66 5.42 -1.56 0.99
C SER A 66 6.76 -1.84 1.67
N VAL A 67 6.80 -1.79 3.00
CA VAL A 67 8.01 -2.16 3.75
C VAL A 67 8.47 -3.61 3.52
N VAL A 68 7.55 -4.52 3.20
CA VAL A 68 7.87 -5.95 2.93
C VAL A 68 8.02 -6.27 1.43
N HIS A 69 7.69 -5.32 0.56
CA HIS A 69 7.78 -5.46 -0.90
C HIS A 69 8.15 -4.08 -1.47
N HIS A 70 9.41 -3.70 -1.25
CA HIS A 70 9.84 -2.30 -1.37
C HIS A 70 10.48 -1.96 -2.73
N TYR A 71 11.16 -2.93 -3.35
CA TYR A 71 11.97 -2.71 -4.56
C TYR A 71 11.29 -3.17 -5.85
N GLU A 72 10.05 -3.65 -5.75
CA GLU A 72 9.25 -4.16 -6.88
C GLU A 72 7.91 -3.39 -6.90
N PRO A 73 7.84 -2.23 -7.60
CA PRO A 73 6.61 -1.46 -7.66
C PRO A 73 5.50 -2.20 -8.40
N VAL A 74 4.28 -2.13 -7.86
CA VAL A 74 3.07 -2.71 -8.47
C VAL A 74 2.03 -1.64 -8.78
N ALA A 75 1.10 -1.91 -9.69
CA ALA A 75 0.20 -0.89 -10.22
C ALA A 75 -0.87 -0.45 -9.20
N THR A 76 -1.28 -1.34 -8.30
CA THR A 76 -2.41 -1.07 -7.39
C THR A 76 -2.12 -1.44 -5.94
N PRO A 77 -2.79 -0.80 -4.95
CA PRO A 77 -2.65 -1.18 -3.55
C PRO A 77 -3.19 -2.60 -3.26
N ARG A 78 -4.15 -3.11 -4.06
CA ARG A 78 -4.64 -4.49 -3.95
C ARG A 78 -3.55 -5.49 -4.36
N GLU A 79 -2.88 -5.24 -5.48
CA GLU A 79 -1.72 -6.06 -5.90
C GLU A 79 -0.61 -6.02 -4.86
N LEU A 80 -0.35 -4.87 -4.26
CA LEU A 80 0.64 -4.73 -3.20
C LEU A 80 0.28 -5.55 -1.95
N ALA A 81 -1.00 -5.52 -1.54
CA ALA A 81 -1.47 -6.34 -0.43
C ALA A 81 -1.31 -7.85 -0.72
N ARG A 82 -1.62 -8.28 -1.95
CA ARG A 82 -1.40 -9.67 -2.38
C ARG A 82 0.09 -10.04 -2.41
N ALA A 83 0.95 -9.13 -2.86
CA ALA A 83 2.40 -9.32 -2.83
C ALA A 83 2.89 -9.49 -1.39
N ALA A 84 2.48 -8.61 -0.47
CA ALA A 84 2.81 -8.73 0.94
C ALA A 84 2.35 -10.07 1.56
N VAL A 85 1.17 -10.59 1.22
CA VAL A 85 0.74 -11.92 1.67
C VAL A 85 1.66 -13.02 1.18
N ARG A 86 2.10 -12.96 -0.10
CA ARG A 86 3.07 -13.93 -0.65
C ARG A 86 4.43 -13.85 0.05
N GLU A 87 4.91 -12.64 0.35
CA GLU A 87 6.18 -12.43 1.06
C GLU A 87 6.13 -12.91 2.51
N LEU A 88 5.00 -12.69 3.21
CA LEU A 88 4.82 -13.09 4.60
C LEU A 88 4.79 -14.61 4.79
N ARG A 89 4.38 -15.39 3.78
CA ARG A 89 4.35 -16.87 3.83
C ARG A 89 3.67 -17.43 5.08
N GLY A 90 2.60 -16.77 5.53
CA GLY A 90 1.84 -17.15 6.73
C GLY A 90 2.29 -16.48 8.03
N ALA A 91 3.42 -15.76 8.03
CA ALA A 91 3.85 -15.00 9.20
C ALA A 91 2.86 -13.84 9.54
N PRO A 92 2.71 -13.50 10.83
CA PRO A 92 1.98 -12.31 11.21
C PRO A 92 2.79 -11.06 10.86
N LEU A 93 2.15 -10.09 10.20
CA LEU A 93 2.69 -8.74 10.07
C LEU A 93 2.86 -8.12 11.46
N VAL A 94 3.92 -7.37 11.72
CA VAL A 94 4.12 -6.66 13.00
C VAL A 94 4.04 -5.14 12.80
N PRO A 95 3.67 -4.36 13.83
CA PRO A 95 3.66 -2.90 13.72
C PRO A 95 5.04 -2.40 13.36
N LEU A 96 5.10 -1.43 12.47
CA LEU A 96 6.35 -0.77 12.13
C LEU A 96 6.75 0.13 13.30
N ALA A 97 7.84 -0.22 13.99
CA ALA A 97 8.45 0.65 14.98
C ALA A 97 9.46 1.55 14.26
N LEU A 98 9.24 2.85 14.33
CA LEU A 98 10.18 3.84 13.81
C LEU A 98 10.76 4.53 15.04
N GLY A 99 12.07 4.35 15.20
CA GLY A 99 12.83 4.94 16.31
C GLY A 99 12.98 6.44 16.18
#